data_AF-A0A133Y7I9-F1
#
_entry.id   AF-A0A133Y7I9-F1
#
_cell.length_a   1.000
_cell.length_b   1.000
_cell.length_c   1.000
_cell.angle_alpha   90.00
_cell.angle_beta   90.00
_cell.angle_gamma   90.00
#
_symmetry.space_group_name_H-M   'P 1'
#
loop_
_entity.id
_entity.type
_entity.pdbx_description
1 polymer ?
#
loop_
_entity_poly.entity_id
_entity_poly.type
_entity_poly.pdbx_seq_one_letter_code
_entity_poly.pdbx_strand_id
1 'polypeptide(L)'
;MIKIKLEVDINPPDFATFEHKYRLLPVPYEVRLYDMPSLFAGKIHAVICRAWKNCIKGRDLYDYIFYLSRETAVNQKHFRERLINSGYISADFDCSLTEIKKMLMGRFNSIDFVQARRDVEPFIRDTSVLDIWSPDFFKQITNGLNAI
;
A
#
# COMPACT_ATOMS: atom_id res chain seq x y z
N MET A 1 21.66 -2.73 20.62
CA MET A 1 20.60 -3.73 20.86
C MET A 1 19.64 -3.69 19.68
N ILE A 2 19.43 -4.80 18.98
CA ILE A 2 18.45 -4.92 17.90
C ILE A 2 17.14 -5.43 18.50
N LYS A 3 16.01 -4.79 18.18
CA LYS A 3 14.66 -5.26 18.55
C LYS A 3 13.91 -5.63 17.28
N ILE A 4 13.32 -6.82 17.26
CA ILE A 4 12.51 -7.32 16.14
C ILE A 4 11.07 -7.46 16.63
N LYS A 5 10.11 -6.85 15.90
CA LYS A 5 8.68 -7.00 16.16
C LYS A 5 8.12 -8.06 15.21
N LEU A 6 7.47 -9.08 15.77
CA LEU A 6 6.76 -10.10 15.00
C LEU A 6 5.26 -9.96 15.26
N GLU A 7 4.49 -9.93 14.18
CA GLU A 7 3.02 -9.85 14.21
C GLU A 7 2.47 -11.02 13.41
N VAL A 8 1.41 -11.65 13.91
CA VAL A 8 0.72 -12.77 13.26
C VAL A 8 -0.73 -12.37 13.05
N ASP A 9 -1.18 -12.37 11.81
CA ASP A 9 -2.59 -12.17 11.45
C ASP A 9 -3.28 -13.54 11.42
N ILE A 10 -4.29 -13.72 12.27
CA ILE A 10 -5.07 -14.95 12.39
C ILE A 10 -6.37 -14.92 11.57
N ASN A 11 -6.68 -13.79 10.93
CA ASN A 11 -7.86 -13.65 10.08
C ASN A 11 -7.51 -12.88 8.80
N PRO A 12 -6.59 -13.41 7.97
CA PRO A 12 -6.14 -12.72 6.78
C PRO A 12 -7.27 -12.60 5.74
N PRO A 13 -7.37 -11.46 5.03
CA PRO A 13 -8.34 -11.30 3.93
C PRO A 13 -8.09 -12.26 2.78
N ASP A 14 -9.18 -12.73 2.17
CA ASP A 14 -9.16 -13.71 1.09
C ASP A 14 -8.56 -13.16 -0.23
N PHE A 15 -8.33 -14.07 -1.18
CA PHE A 15 -7.85 -13.81 -2.55
C PHE A 15 -6.42 -13.27 -2.68
N ALA A 16 -5.64 -13.27 -1.60
CA ALA A 16 -4.20 -13.09 -1.71
C ALA A 16 -3.59 -14.21 -2.57
N THR A 17 -2.73 -13.83 -3.50
CA THR A 17 -1.90 -14.73 -4.30
C THR A 17 -0.46 -14.68 -3.79
N PHE A 18 0.31 -15.73 -4.09
CA PHE A 18 1.59 -15.98 -3.44
C PHE A 18 2.67 -16.36 -4.44
N GLU A 19 3.90 -16.01 -4.09
CA GLU A 19 5.12 -16.48 -4.73
C GLU A 19 6.01 -17.22 -3.72
N HIS A 20 6.78 -18.18 -4.22
CA HIS A 20 7.77 -18.92 -3.44
C HIS A 20 9.16 -18.41 -3.81
N LYS A 21 9.96 -18.02 -2.81
CA LYS A 21 11.35 -17.60 -3.01
C LYS A 21 12.31 -18.48 -2.21
N TYR A 22 13.33 -18.95 -2.90
CA TYR A 22 14.44 -19.67 -2.28
C TYR A 22 15.58 -18.71 -1.94
N ARG A 23 16.19 -18.90 -0.78
CA ARG A 23 17.37 -18.14 -0.29
C ARG A 23 18.38 -19.13 0.27
N LEU A 24 19.67 -18.80 0.14
CA LEU A 24 20.77 -19.70 0.49
C LEU A 24 21.43 -19.35 1.83
N LEU A 25 21.26 -18.11 2.30
CA LEU A 25 21.89 -17.60 3.52
C LEU A 25 20.82 -17.21 4.54
N PRO A 26 21.03 -17.49 5.84
CA PRO A 26 22.21 -18.13 6.43
C PRO A 26 22.29 -19.66 6.21
N VAL A 27 21.18 -20.28 5.80
CA VAL A 27 21.06 -21.67 5.34
C VAL A 27 20.05 -21.71 4.18
N PRO A 28 19.99 -22.77 3.36
CA PRO A 28 18.95 -22.91 2.36
C PRO A 28 17.55 -22.94 3.00
N TYR A 29 16.68 -22.02 2.60
CA TYR A 29 15.28 -22.01 3.01
C TYR A 29 14.37 -21.51 1.89
N GLU A 30 13.11 -21.88 2.02
CA GLU A 30 12.02 -21.39 1.20
C GLU A 30 11.16 -20.43 2.02
N VAL A 31 10.74 -19.33 1.39
CA VAL A 31 9.75 -18.41 1.96
C VAL A 31 8.60 -18.24 0.99
N ARG A 32 7.38 -18.43 1.50
CA ARG A 32 6.14 -18.08 0.80
C ARG A 32 5.79 -16.64 1.13
N LEU A 33 5.62 -15.81 0.10
CA LEU A 33 5.34 -14.39 0.21
C LEU A 33 4.06 -14.07 -0.56
N TYR A 34 3.36 -13.01 -0.18
CA TYR A 34 2.39 -12.41 -1.09
C TYR A 34 3.10 -11.95 -2.35
N ASP A 35 2.43 -12.14 -3.48
CA ASP A 35 2.91 -11.62 -4.75
C ASP A 35 2.77 -10.10 -4.82
N MET A 36 3.36 -9.52 -5.86
CA MET A 36 3.43 -8.06 -5.98
C MET A 36 2.05 -7.39 -6.05
N PRO A 37 1.06 -7.92 -6.82
CA PRO A 37 -0.31 -7.42 -6.82
C PRO A 37 -1.01 -7.45 -5.46
N SER A 38 -0.84 -8.54 -4.69
CA SER A 38 -1.47 -8.69 -3.37
C SER A 38 -0.80 -7.81 -2.31
N LEU A 39 0.53 -7.63 -2.39
CA LEU A 39 1.23 -6.66 -1.56
C LEU A 39 0.79 -5.23 -1.88
N PHE A 40 0.62 -4.89 -3.16
CA PHE A 40 0.17 -3.56 -3.56
C PHE A 40 -1.24 -3.25 -3.06
N ALA A 41 -2.17 -4.22 -3.14
CA ALA A 41 -3.50 -4.12 -2.54
C ALA A 41 -3.43 -3.76 -1.04
N GLY A 42 -2.53 -4.40 -0.30
CA GLY A 42 -2.30 -4.08 1.12
C GLY A 42 -1.81 -2.64 1.35
N LYS A 43 -0.96 -2.10 0.45
CA LYS A 43 -0.47 -0.72 0.54
C LYS A 43 -1.53 0.31 0.19
N ILE A 44 -2.30 0.08 -0.87
CA ILE A 44 -3.45 0.94 -1.23
C ILE A 44 -4.46 0.97 -0.06
N HIS A 45 -4.76 -0.17 0.55
CA HIS A 45 -5.63 -0.24 1.73
C HIS A 45 -5.08 0.58 2.89
N ALA A 46 -3.78 0.48 3.17
CA ALA A 46 -3.15 1.28 4.20
C ALA A 46 -3.24 2.80 3.91
N VAL A 47 -3.02 3.23 2.67
CA VAL A 47 -3.16 4.65 2.26
C VAL A 47 -4.58 5.16 2.54
N ILE A 48 -5.61 4.38 2.18
CA ILE A 48 -7.02 4.78 2.29
C ILE A 48 -7.51 4.69 3.74
N CYS A 49 -7.34 3.53 4.39
CA CYS A 49 -8.07 3.19 5.62
C CYS A 49 -7.30 3.52 6.90
N ARG A 50 -5.98 3.74 6.83
CA ARG A 50 -5.17 4.02 8.04
C ARG A 50 -5.32 5.49 8.44
N ALA A 51 -6.43 5.79 9.13
CA ALA A 51 -6.76 7.11 9.69
C ALA A 51 -6.64 7.12 11.22
N TRP A 52 -5.56 6.56 11.78
CA TRP A 52 -5.34 6.67 13.22
C TRP A 52 -5.06 8.14 13.58
N LYS A 53 -6.05 8.84 14.14
CA LYS A 53 -5.95 10.15 14.81
C LYS A 53 -4.95 11.12 14.14
N ASN A 54 -5.16 11.43 12.86
CA ASN A 54 -4.38 12.40 12.08
C ASN A 54 -2.89 12.06 11.85
N CYS A 55 -2.41 10.87 12.21
CA CYS A 55 -1.02 10.48 11.94
C CYS A 55 -0.90 9.82 10.57
N ILE A 56 -0.38 10.56 9.59
CA ILE A 56 -0.07 10.03 8.27
C ILE A 56 1.26 9.27 8.30
N LYS A 57 1.26 8.04 7.78
CA LYS A 57 2.49 7.27 7.57
C LYS A 57 2.99 7.49 6.14
N GLY A 58 3.93 8.40 5.95
CA GLY A 58 4.50 8.71 4.64
C GLY A 58 5.12 7.49 3.95
N ARG A 59 5.62 6.50 4.71
CA ARG A 59 6.14 5.24 4.11
C ARG A 59 5.09 4.50 3.28
N ASP A 60 3.81 4.57 3.62
CA ASP A 60 2.75 3.93 2.82
C ASP A 60 2.61 4.62 1.43
N LEU A 61 2.83 5.94 1.36
CA LEU A 61 2.89 6.70 0.10
C LEU A 61 4.16 6.42 -0.71
N TYR A 62 5.29 6.24 -0.02
CA TYR A 62 6.55 5.86 -0.66
C TYR A 62 6.42 4.49 -1.33
N ASP A 63 5.84 3.52 -0.62
CA ASP A 63 5.54 2.19 -1.17
C ASP A 63 4.56 2.28 -2.35
N TYR A 64 3.52 3.12 -2.25
CA TYR A 64 2.58 3.34 -3.35
C TYR A 64 3.29 3.77 -4.65
N ILE A 65 4.20 4.75 -4.57
CA ILE A 65 5.03 5.17 -5.72
C ILE A 65 5.89 4.00 -6.22
N PHE A 66 6.51 3.24 -5.32
CA PHE A 66 7.33 2.09 -5.69
C PHE A 66 6.56 1.06 -6.53
N TYR A 67 5.35 0.66 -6.11
CA TYR A 67 4.54 -0.30 -6.87
C TYR A 67 4.08 0.26 -8.23
N LEU A 68 3.66 1.53 -8.28
CA LEU A 68 3.30 2.18 -9.54
C LEU A 68 4.48 2.30 -10.51
N SER A 69 5.67 2.65 -10.00
CA SER A 69 6.89 2.76 -10.83
C SER A 69 7.31 1.44 -11.48
N ARG A 70 6.79 0.32 -10.96
CA ARG A 70 7.00 -1.03 -11.47
C ARG A 70 5.82 -1.56 -12.27
N GLU A 71 4.88 -0.69 -12.64
CA GLU A 71 3.67 -1.04 -13.40
C GLU A 71 2.88 -2.19 -12.77
N THR A 72 2.92 -2.29 -11.44
CA THR A 72 2.24 -3.38 -10.73
C THR A 72 0.74 -3.16 -10.77
N ALA A 73 0.00 -4.11 -11.35
CA ALA A 73 -1.44 -4.15 -11.24
C ALA A 73 -1.87 -4.51 -9.81
N VAL A 74 -2.91 -3.84 -9.29
CA VAL A 74 -3.47 -4.19 -7.97
C VAL A 74 -4.32 -5.45 -8.09
N ASN A 75 -4.18 -6.39 -7.14
CA ASN A 75 -5.13 -7.49 -6.99
C ASN A 75 -6.45 -6.92 -6.44
N GLN A 76 -7.43 -6.72 -7.32
CA GLN A 76 -8.69 -6.02 -6.99
C GLN A 76 -9.55 -6.82 -6.03
N LYS A 77 -9.61 -8.15 -6.21
CA LYS A 77 -10.40 -9.03 -5.35
C LYS A 77 -9.87 -9.02 -3.92
N HIS A 78 -8.55 -9.15 -3.77
CA HIS A 78 -7.92 -9.08 -2.45
C HIS A 78 -8.07 -7.70 -1.81
N PHE A 79 -7.95 -6.63 -2.60
CA PHE A 79 -8.17 -5.26 -2.11
C PHE A 79 -9.60 -5.05 -1.60
N ARG A 80 -10.60 -5.55 -2.33
CA ARG A 80 -12.01 -5.46 -1.92
C ARG A 80 -12.25 -6.17 -0.58
N GLU A 81 -11.75 -7.39 -0.41
CA GLU A 81 -11.90 -8.12 0.87
C GLU A 81 -11.22 -7.40 2.03
N ARG A 82 -10.07 -6.77 1.80
CA ARG A 82 -9.43 -5.91 2.81
C ARG A 82 -10.33 -4.77 3.26
N LEU A 83 -10.99 -4.09 2.31
CA LEU A 83 -11.91 -3.00 2.64
C LEU A 83 -13.12 -3.50 3.45
N ILE A 84 -13.72 -4.63 3.05
CA ILE A 84 -14.84 -5.25 3.76
C ILE A 84 -14.43 -5.67 5.18
N ASN A 85 -13.31 -6.40 5.33
CA ASN A 85 -12.84 -6.85 6.64
C ASN A 85 -12.50 -5.70 7.59
N SER A 86 -12.06 -4.56 7.04
CA SER A 86 -11.82 -3.35 7.84
C SER A 86 -13.10 -2.53 8.14
N GLY A 87 -14.25 -2.93 7.58
CA GLY A 87 -15.51 -2.20 7.70
C GLY A 87 -15.56 -0.89 6.91
N TYR A 88 -14.67 -0.70 5.94
CA TYR A 88 -14.60 0.54 5.16
C TYR A 88 -15.68 0.60 4.06
N ILE A 89 -16.03 -0.55 3.48
CA ILE A 89 -17.14 -0.70 2.54
C ILE A 89 -18.06 -1.84 2.98
N SER A 90 -19.29 -1.83 2.49
CA SER A 90 -20.22 -2.96 2.60
C SER A 90 -19.95 -4.02 1.53
N ALA A 91 -20.45 -5.24 1.75
CA ALA A 91 -20.22 -6.35 0.82
C ALA A 91 -20.89 -6.16 -0.56
N ASP A 92 -21.92 -5.32 -0.65
CA ASP A 92 -22.61 -4.98 -1.90
C ASP A 92 -21.91 -3.87 -2.70
N PHE A 93 -20.87 -3.23 -2.14
CA PHE A 93 -20.16 -2.15 -2.81
C PHE A 93 -19.38 -2.65 -4.03
N ASP A 94 -19.57 -1.99 -5.17
CA ASP A 94 -18.78 -2.21 -6.38
C ASP A 94 -17.39 -1.59 -6.24
N CYS A 95 -16.40 -2.44 -5.96
CA CYS A 95 -15.01 -2.03 -5.84
C CYS A 95 -14.30 -2.01 -7.20
N SER A 96 -14.91 -1.41 -8.22
CA SER A 96 -14.33 -1.27 -9.55
C SER A 96 -13.07 -0.41 -9.54
N LEU A 97 -12.18 -0.57 -10.52
CA LEU A 97 -10.95 0.23 -10.64
C LEU A 97 -11.24 1.75 -10.60
N THR A 98 -12.35 2.18 -11.20
CA THR A 98 -12.79 3.58 -11.17
C THR A 98 -13.08 4.05 -9.74
N GLU A 99 -13.81 3.27 -8.95
CA GLU A 99 -14.08 3.60 -7.56
C GLU A 99 -12.82 3.53 -6.69
N ILE A 100 -11.88 2.61 -6.97
CA ILE A 100 -10.56 2.58 -6.31
C ILE A 100 -9.81 3.89 -6.55
N LYS A 101 -9.71 4.33 -7.82
CA LYS A 101 -9.06 5.61 -8.17
C LYS A 101 -9.75 6.78 -7.46
N LYS A 102 -11.08 6.80 -7.40
CA LYS A 102 -11.84 7.85 -6.71
C LYS A 102 -11.59 7.88 -5.20
N MET A 103 -11.55 6.72 -4.53
CA MET A 103 -11.19 6.63 -3.11
C MET A 103 -9.79 7.19 -2.84
N LEU A 104 -8.82 6.83 -3.68
CA LEU A 104 -7.46 7.35 -3.59
C LEU A 104 -7.40 8.87 -3.81
N MET A 105 -8.04 9.38 -4.87
CA MET A 105 -8.10 10.82 -5.16
C MET A 105 -8.70 11.61 -4.00
N GLY A 106 -9.79 11.11 -3.41
CA GLY A 106 -10.40 11.70 -2.23
C GLY A 106 -9.45 11.68 -1.03
N ARG A 107 -8.75 10.56 -0.82
CA ARG A 107 -7.78 10.43 0.27
C ARG A 107 -6.62 11.41 0.12
N PHE A 108 -6.02 11.55 -1.06
CA PHE A 108 -4.87 12.44 -1.27
C PHE A 108 -5.18 13.91 -0.99
N ASN A 109 -6.43 14.36 -1.14
CA ASN A 109 -6.84 15.71 -0.74
C ASN A 109 -6.76 15.96 0.77
N SER A 110 -6.86 14.90 1.59
CA SER A 110 -6.87 14.98 3.05
C SER A 110 -5.50 14.82 3.70
N ILE A 111 -4.46 14.51 2.92
CA ILE A 111 -3.13 14.19 3.43
C ILE A 111 -2.34 15.48 3.67
N ASP A 112 -1.80 15.63 4.89
CA ASP A 112 -0.68 16.52 5.19
C ASP A 112 0.62 15.93 4.63
N PHE A 113 1.00 16.39 3.43
CA PHE A 113 2.24 15.96 2.77
C PHE A 113 3.51 16.49 3.44
N VAL A 114 3.44 17.54 4.27
CA VAL A 114 4.61 17.99 5.06
C VAL A 114 4.91 16.95 6.14
N GLN A 115 3.88 16.49 6.86
CA GLN A 115 4.03 15.43 7.85
C GLN A 115 4.45 14.10 7.20
N ALA A 116 3.85 13.77 6.04
CA ALA A 116 4.18 12.55 5.33
C ALA A 116 5.67 12.48 4.94
N ARG A 117 6.24 13.58 4.41
CA ARG A 117 7.67 13.62 4.03
C ARG A 117 8.58 13.41 5.23
N ARG A 118 8.29 14.07 6.37
CA ARG A 118 9.04 13.91 7.62
C ARG A 118 9.05 12.47 8.16
N ASP A 119 8.01 11.67 7.90
CA ASP A 119 7.99 10.24 8.28
C ASP A 119 8.93 9.38 7.41
N VAL A 120 9.34 9.86 6.23
CA VAL A 120 10.17 9.12 5.26
C VAL A 120 11.62 9.60 5.25
N GLU A 121 11.87 10.89 5.44
CA GLU A 121 13.20 11.52 5.44
C GLU A 121 14.28 10.71 6.20
N PRO A 122 14.02 10.15 7.41
CA PRO A 122 15.05 9.40 8.14
C PRO A 122 15.49 8.08 7.49
N PHE A 123 14.75 7.58 6.50
CA PHE A 123 14.94 6.26 5.91
C PHE A 123 15.57 6.27 4.52
N ILE A 124 15.75 7.44 3.92
CA ILE A 124 16.27 7.60 2.56
C ILE A 124 17.48 8.53 2.52
N ARG A 125 18.36 8.33 1.54
CA ARG A 125 19.58 9.14 1.38
C ARG A 125 19.32 10.47 0.69
N ASP A 126 18.58 10.44 -0.41
CA ASP A 126 18.20 11.62 -1.17
C ASP A 126 16.77 11.99 -0.83
N THR A 127 16.59 13.08 -0.08
CA THR A 127 15.28 13.55 0.35
C THR A 127 14.58 14.39 -0.72
N SER A 128 15.29 14.86 -1.75
CA SER A 128 14.71 15.72 -2.79
C SER A 128 13.67 15.00 -3.65
N VAL A 129 13.73 13.66 -3.70
CA VAL A 129 12.70 12.82 -4.33
C VAL A 129 11.31 12.99 -3.70
N LEU A 130 11.25 13.53 -2.47
CA LEU A 130 10.02 13.81 -1.76
C LEU A 130 9.43 15.18 -2.11
N ASP A 131 10.18 16.09 -2.71
CA ASP A 131 9.75 17.49 -2.91
C ASP A 131 8.57 17.63 -3.87
N ILE A 132 8.41 16.68 -4.78
CA ILE A 132 7.28 16.61 -5.71
C ILE A 132 5.97 16.17 -5.04
N TRP A 133 6.02 15.65 -3.80
CA TRP A 133 4.87 15.09 -3.12
C TRP A 133 3.81 16.16 -2.86
N SER A 134 2.68 16.00 -3.55
CA SER A 134 1.53 16.89 -3.49
C SER A 134 0.26 16.11 -3.84
N PRO A 135 -0.94 16.60 -3.46
CA PRO A 135 -2.18 15.95 -3.86
C PRO A 135 -2.26 15.72 -5.37
N ASP A 136 -1.84 16.70 -6.17
CA ASP A 136 -1.96 16.65 -7.63
C ASP A 136 -0.98 15.65 -8.25
N PHE A 137 0.25 15.57 -7.74
CA PHE A 137 1.20 14.53 -8.15
C PHE A 137 0.62 13.14 -7.92
N PHE A 138 0.13 12.85 -6.71
CA PHE A 138 -0.41 11.52 -6.39
C PHE A 138 -1.67 11.20 -7.20
N LYS A 139 -2.57 12.16 -7.41
CA LYS A 139 -3.73 11.98 -8.29
C LYS A 139 -3.32 11.69 -9.73
N GLN A 140 -2.32 12.38 -10.26
CA GLN A 140 -1.89 12.22 -11.64
C GLN A 140 -1.28 10.82 -11.88
N ILE A 141 -0.39 10.36 -11.00
CA ILE A 141 0.19 9.01 -11.13
C ILE A 141 -0.86 7.91 -10.92
N THR A 142 -1.92 8.18 -10.15
CA THR A 142 -3.04 7.25 -9.94
C THR A 142 -3.79 6.94 -11.24
N ASN A 143 -3.71 7.81 -12.25
CA ASN A 143 -4.32 7.54 -13.56
C ASN A 143 -3.73 6.28 -14.21
N GLY A 144 -2.45 5.99 -13.97
CA GLY A 144 -1.76 4.79 -14.44
C GLY A 144 -2.06 3.52 -13.64
N LEU A 145 -2.86 3.60 -12.57
CA LEU A 145 -3.24 2.42 -11.79
C LEU A 145 -4.09 1.47 -12.64
N ASN A 146 -3.69 0.20 -12.66
CA ASN A 146 -4.40 -0.92 -13.31
C ASN A 146 -4.71 -2.00 -12.27
N ALA A 147 -5.70 -2.86 -12.57
CA ALA A 147 -6.16 -3.92 -11.69
C ALA A 147 -6.17 -5.28 -12.42
N ILE A 148 -5.94 -6.35 -11.65
CA ILE A 148 -6.09 -7.75 -12.04
C ILE A 148 -7.07 -8.48 -11.11
#